data_AF-A0A522ICS1-F1
#
_entry.id   AF-A0A522ICS1-F1
#
_cell.length_a   1.000
_cell.length_b   1.000
_cell.length_c   1.000
_cell.angle_alpha   90.00
_cell.angle_beta   90.00
_cell.angle_gamma   90.00
#
_symmetry.space_group_name_H-M   'P 1'
#
loop_
_entity.id
_entity.type
_entity.pdbx_description
1 polymer ?
#
loop_
_entity_poly.entity_id
_entity_poly.type
_entity_poly.pdbx_seq_one_letter_code
_entity_poly.pdbx_strand_id
1 'polypeptide(L)'
;MPRRAKSNNPPRPRADNPFFHVAFSPGDVFSVGPAGGGVKEFCEVDEAYRTQLNRTITAAGEIVATNAQRYPGIPTVLAVRMRPDAIAKSHRPLALTSIADLHVIGHAAMDEMLVEATPREIGLLSTAVATRNSKVIRANLSTVSEVMAWDAHAKLPSALRGANPEASRANLRATGRLWIKLFGYRNDVTQAAAIAALDELLRAGKATGTTLPQLKGPPVYILDAGVTLSDATLDAVLAFPGVRSVLPEPQAAADPGHPIAVQPAGSTFERNPPADAPIVAVFDTGVHPAATLLAPWVSSTETFITDVDTNYEHGTMVASLVADARGLNEQDASFPITGCRVHDVCGLESSSAHIGDLIQRLRQALANRPDIRVWNLSLGAPSGVGDDGFSELAQELDALCDHYGVLFVVAAGNYLDEPRRGWPCEDTFTDRI
;
A
#
# COMPACT_ATOMS: atom_id res chain seq x y z
N MET A 1 8.53 -36.47 7.28
CA MET A 1 7.37 -36.63 8.17
C MET A 1 6.12 -36.91 7.35
N PRO A 2 5.25 -37.85 7.75
CA PRO A 2 4.03 -38.14 7.01
C PRO A 2 3.08 -36.94 7.06
N ARG A 3 2.53 -36.55 5.91
CA ARG A 3 1.49 -35.50 5.80
C ARG A 3 0.30 -35.90 6.67
N ARG A 4 0.09 -35.19 7.79
CA ARG A 4 -1.17 -35.27 8.54
C ARG A 4 -2.32 -34.97 7.57
N ALA A 5 -3.32 -35.83 7.53
CA ALA A 5 -4.56 -35.59 6.82
C ALA A 5 -5.15 -34.25 7.29
N LYS A 6 -5.35 -33.32 6.36
CA LYS A 6 -6.04 -32.06 6.65
C LYS A 6 -7.47 -32.43 7.05
N SER A 7 -7.84 -32.13 8.29
CA SER A 7 -9.24 -32.09 8.72
C SER A 7 -9.95 -31.07 7.83
N ASN A 8 -10.87 -31.53 6.98
CA ASN A 8 -11.66 -30.70 6.06
C ASN A 8 -12.79 -29.93 6.75
N ASN A 9 -12.86 -29.93 8.08
CA ASN A 9 -13.87 -29.15 8.79
C ASN A 9 -13.35 -27.74 9.06
N PRO A 10 -13.94 -26.70 8.45
CA PRO A 10 -13.62 -25.34 8.81
C PRO A 10 -13.95 -25.10 10.29
N PRO A 11 -13.15 -24.30 10.99
CA PRO A 11 -13.42 -23.98 12.39
C PRO A 11 -14.80 -23.29 12.46
N ARG A 12 -15.62 -23.64 13.45
CA ARG A 12 -16.95 -23.04 13.68
C ARG A 12 -16.89 -22.07 14.85
N PRO A 13 -17.53 -20.88 14.77
CA PRO A 13 -17.64 -19.97 15.90
C PRO A 13 -18.23 -20.71 17.09
N ARG A 14 -17.65 -20.44 18.26
CA ARG A 14 -18.21 -20.86 19.54
C ARG A 14 -18.23 -19.66 20.47
N ALA A 15 -19.06 -19.70 21.50
CA ALA A 15 -19.16 -18.60 22.47
C ALA A 15 -17.82 -18.28 23.16
N ASP A 16 -16.93 -19.28 23.27
CA ASP A 16 -15.58 -19.21 23.82
C ASP A 16 -14.49 -18.87 22.78
N ASN A 17 -14.82 -18.82 21.48
CA ASN A 17 -13.93 -18.41 20.40
C ASN A 17 -14.76 -17.79 19.25
N PRO A 18 -15.18 -16.51 19.41
CA PRO A 18 -16.04 -15.85 18.43
C PRO A 18 -15.21 -15.38 17.24
N PHE A 19 -15.16 -16.19 16.20
CA PHE A 19 -14.66 -15.77 14.90
C PHE A 19 -15.73 -16.02 13.83
N PHE A 20 -15.95 -15.04 12.96
CA PHE A 20 -16.82 -15.23 11.82
C PHE A 20 -15.99 -15.76 10.65
N HIS A 21 -16.02 -17.08 10.44
CA HIS A 21 -15.41 -17.65 9.24
C HIS A 21 -16.30 -17.37 8.04
N VAL A 22 -15.92 -16.37 7.24
CA VAL A 22 -16.50 -16.16 5.90
C VAL A 22 -15.96 -17.27 5.01
N ALA A 23 -16.66 -18.40 4.98
CA ALA A 23 -16.32 -19.49 4.09
C ALA A 23 -16.57 -19.05 2.65
N PHE A 24 -15.55 -19.13 1.79
CA PHE A 24 -15.73 -18.97 0.35
C PHE A 24 -16.73 -20.03 -0.14
N SER A 25 -17.89 -19.58 -0.60
CA SER A 25 -18.87 -20.39 -1.30
C SER A 25 -18.33 -20.71 -2.71
N PRO A 26 -18.62 -21.89 -3.28
CA PRO A 26 -18.44 -22.13 -4.71
C PRO A 26 -19.12 -21.07 -5.59
N GLY A 27 -20.16 -20.40 -5.05
CA GLY A 27 -20.83 -19.26 -5.69
C GLY A 27 -20.12 -17.91 -5.54
N ASP A 28 -19.06 -17.80 -4.73
CA ASP A 28 -18.22 -16.59 -4.63
C ASP A 28 -17.15 -16.57 -5.73
N VAL A 29 -16.83 -17.74 -6.29
CA VAL A 29 -15.96 -17.89 -7.46
C VAL A 29 -16.82 -17.81 -8.71
N PHE A 30 -17.37 -16.63 -8.98
CA PHE A 30 -17.92 -16.33 -10.29
C PHE A 30 -16.87 -15.61 -11.12
N SER A 31 -16.42 -16.25 -12.21
CA SER A 31 -16.07 -15.44 -13.37
C SER A 31 -17.33 -14.69 -13.76
N VAL A 32 -17.29 -13.37 -13.87
CA VAL A 32 -18.36 -12.63 -14.54
C VAL A 32 -18.40 -13.16 -15.97
N GLY A 33 -19.22 -14.19 -16.21
CA GLY A 33 -19.62 -14.56 -17.55
C GLY A 33 -20.26 -13.31 -18.16
N PRO A 34 -20.02 -13.01 -19.45
CA PRO A 34 -20.59 -11.84 -20.06
C PRO A 34 -22.12 -11.97 -20.03
N ALA A 35 -22.75 -11.41 -19.00
CA ALA A 35 -24.17 -11.20 -18.97
C ALA A 35 -24.43 -10.21 -20.09
N GLY A 36 -25.03 -10.71 -21.17
CA GLY A 36 -25.23 -10.01 -22.44
C GLY A 36 -26.14 -8.80 -22.33
N GLY A 37 -25.64 -7.72 -21.73
CA GLY A 37 -26.07 -6.38 -22.07
C GLY A 37 -25.51 -6.00 -23.43
N GLY A 38 -26.36 -5.51 -24.33
CA GLY A 38 -25.91 -5.00 -25.61
C GLY A 38 -24.80 -3.95 -25.43
N VAL A 39 -23.90 -3.89 -26.40
CA VAL A 39 -22.80 -2.93 -26.46
C VAL A 39 -23.36 -1.50 -26.32
N LYS A 40 -23.15 -0.86 -25.16
CA LYS A 40 -23.70 0.46 -24.81
C LYS A 40 -22.74 1.57 -25.24
N GLU A 41 -23.27 2.60 -25.89
CA GLU A 41 -22.57 3.87 -26.12
C GLU A 41 -22.94 4.88 -25.04
N PHE A 42 -21.95 5.56 -24.45
CA PHE A 42 -22.11 6.53 -23.34
C PHE A 42 -22.15 7.98 -23.83
N CYS A 43 -21.64 8.24 -25.03
CA CYS A 43 -21.74 9.50 -25.73
C CYS A 43 -21.83 9.26 -27.22
N GLU A 44 -22.25 10.28 -27.97
CA GLU A 44 -22.17 10.26 -29.42
C GLU A 44 -20.69 10.29 -29.86
N VAL A 45 -20.32 9.38 -30.77
CA VAL A 45 -18.95 9.26 -31.30
C VAL A 45 -18.90 9.91 -32.68
N ASP A 46 -19.09 11.22 -32.71
CA ASP A 46 -19.09 12.05 -33.92
C ASP A 46 -17.67 12.54 -34.30
N GLU A 47 -17.59 13.34 -35.37
CA GLU A 47 -16.32 13.90 -35.85
C GLU A 47 -15.70 14.90 -34.86
N ALA A 48 -16.54 15.66 -34.14
CA ALA A 48 -16.09 16.62 -33.14
C ALA A 48 -15.42 15.91 -31.95
N TYR A 49 -16.05 14.86 -31.43
CA TYR A 49 -15.50 13.99 -30.39
C TYR A 49 -14.17 13.37 -30.83
N ARG A 50 -14.11 12.78 -32.03
CA ARG A 50 -12.89 12.15 -32.56
C ARG A 50 -11.75 13.15 -32.72
N THR A 51 -12.06 14.35 -33.21
CA THR A 51 -11.09 15.44 -33.33
C THR A 51 -10.57 15.86 -31.96
N GLN A 52 -11.46 16.01 -30.97
CA GLN A 52 -11.07 16.39 -29.62
C GLN A 52 -10.21 15.30 -28.95
N LEU A 53 -10.61 14.03 -29.02
CA LEU A 53 -9.83 12.93 -28.46
C LEU A 53 -8.45 12.84 -29.14
N ASN A 54 -8.39 12.97 -30.46
CA ASN A 54 -7.11 12.97 -31.18
C ASN A 54 -6.19 14.14 -30.81
N ARG A 55 -6.72 15.31 -30.41
CA ARG A 55 -5.89 16.39 -29.86
C ARG A 55 -5.20 15.96 -28.57
N THR A 56 -5.92 15.29 -27.66
CA THR A 56 -5.34 14.79 -26.40
C THR A 56 -4.28 13.71 -26.65
N ILE A 57 -4.54 12.80 -27.60
CA ILE A 57 -3.57 11.78 -28.04
C ILE A 57 -2.32 12.42 -28.66
N THR A 58 -2.49 13.48 -29.44
CA THR A 58 -1.36 14.21 -30.05
C THR A 58 -0.49 14.85 -28.98
N ALA A 59 -1.10 15.55 -28.01
CA ALA A 59 -0.39 16.15 -26.88
C ALA A 59 0.35 15.09 -26.03
N ALA A 60 -0.30 13.96 -25.73
CA ALA A 60 0.37 12.84 -25.08
C ALA A 60 1.54 12.31 -25.93
N GLY A 61 1.35 12.23 -27.25
CA GLY A 61 2.35 11.78 -28.22
C GLY A 61 3.63 12.61 -28.23
N GLU A 62 3.56 13.92 -27.96
CA GLU A 62 4.75 14.79 -27.86
C GLU A 62 5.64 14.40 -26.67
N ILE A 63 5.02 14.07 -25.53
CA ILE A 63 5.73 13.57 -24.34
C ILE A 63 6.30 12.18 -24.61
N VAL A 64 5.52 11.28 -25.23
CA VAL A 64 6.00 9.94 -25.61
C VAL A 64 7.20 10.02 -26.55
N ALA A 65 7.17 10.91 -27.55
CA ALA A 65 8.26 11.10 -28.49
C ALA A 65 9.53 11.63 -27.80
N THR A 66 9.38 12.61 -26.90
CA THR A 66 10.49 13.16 -26.11
C THR A 66 11.13 12.09 -25.24
N ASN A 67 10.32 11.30 -24.54
CA ASN A 67 10.79 10.20 -23.70
C ASN A 67 11.46 9.10 -24.52
N ALA A 68 10.92 8.74 -25.68
CA ALA A 68 11.51 7.71 -26.54
C ALA A 68 12.90 8.11 -27.08
N GLN A 69 13.14 9.41 -27.30
CA GLN A 69 14.46 9.92 -27.67
C GLN A 69 15.44 9.87 -26.50
N ARG A 70 14.99 10.26 -25.30
CA ARG A 70 15.84 10.34 -24.10
C ARG A 70 16.12 8.99 -23.45
N TYR A 71 15.14 8.08 -23.47
CA TYR A 71 15.15 6.78 -22.82
C TYR A 71 14.72 5.67 -23.79
N PRO A 72 15.54 5.35 -24.81
CA PRO A 72 15.20 4.33 -25.79
C PRO A 72 14.93 2.97 -25.12
N GLY A 73 13.86 2.30 -25.53
CA GLY A 73 13.47 0.99 -25.00
C GLY A 73 12.61 1.02 -23.73
N ILE A 74 12.36 2.20 -23.15
CA ILE A 74 11.45 2.37 -22.02
C ILE A 74 10.17 3.07 -22.50
N PRO A 75 9.03 2.37 -22.59
CA PRO A 75 7.78 2.97 -23.05
C PRO A 75 7.26 3.97 -22.02
N THR A 76 6.61 5.02 -22.52
CA THR A 76 5.88 5.96 -21.68
C THR A 76 4.52 5.38 -21.36
N VAL A 77 4.08 5.54 -20.11
CA VAL A 77 2.73 5.13 -19.71
C VAL A 77 1.72 6.21 -20.08
N LEU A 78 0.58 5.81 -20.60
CA LEU A 78 -0.58 6.68 -20.80
C LEU A 78 -1.68 6.34 -19.80
N ALA A 79 -2.40 7.36 -19.35
CA ALA A 79 -3.70 7.20 -18.70
C ALA A 79 -4.81 7.38 -19.75
N VAL A 80 -5.56 6.31 -20.02
CA VAL A 80 -6.81 6.35 -20.76
C VAL A 80 -7.92 6.63 -19.75
N ARG A 81 -8.37 7.89 -19.71
CA ARG A 81 -9.39 8.33 -18.76
C ARG A 81 -10.77 7.98 -19.27
N MET A 82 -11.54 7.34 -18.41
CA MET A 82 -12.90 6.92 -18.67
C MET A 82 -13.90 7.97 -18.16
N ARG A 83 -15.09 8.00 -18.76
CA ARG A 83 -16.18 8.85 -18.29
C ARG A 83 -16.73 8.33 -16.96
N PRO A 84 -17.24 9.21 -16.07
CA PRO A 84 -17.79 8.82 -14.77
C PRO A 84 -18.90 7.77 -14.82
N ASP A 85 -19.73 7.82 -15.86
CA ASP A 85 -20.84 6.88 -16.10
C ASP A 85 -20.40 5.56 -16.76
N ALA A 86 -19.11 5.44 -17.10
CA ALA A 86 -18.53 4.30 -17.80
C ALA A 86 -17.42 3.56 -17.01
N ILE A 87 -17.26 3.80 -15.71
CA ILE A 87 -16.14 3.25 -14.88
C ILE A 87 -16.17 1.72 -14.71
N ALA A 88 -17.32 1.06 -14.98
CA ALA A 88 -17.47 -0.38 -14.75
C ALA A 88 -16.44 -1.24 -15.51
N LYS A 89 -15.97 -2.34 -14.88
CA LYS A 89 -14.97 -3.26 -15.47
C LYS A 89 -15.35 -3.78 -16.87
N SER A 90 -16.64 -4.00 -17.11
CA SER A 90 -17.19 -4.44 -18.39
C SER A 90 -17.13 -3.39 -19.50
N HIS A 91 -16.95 -2.11 -19.16
CA HIS A 91 -16.95 -0.99 -20.10
C HIS A 91 -15.53 -0.55 -20.48
N ARG A 92 -14.49 -1.15 -19.88
CA ARG A 92 -13.09 -0.83 -20.17
C ARG A 92 -12.83 -0.91 -21.68
N PRO A 93 -12.09 0.05 -22.27
CA PRO A 93 -11.94 0.16 -23.72
C PRO A 93 -10.91 -0.85 -24.28
N LEU A 94 -11.02 -2.14 -23.90
CA LEU A 94 -10.07 -3.20 -24.20
C LEU A 94 -9.98 -3.53 -25.70
N ALA A 95 -11.08 -3.38 -26.45
CA ALA A 95 -11.06 -3.61 -27.89
C ALA A 95 -10.35 -2.46 -28.62
N LEU A 96 -10.48 -1.23 -28.13
CA LEU A 96 -9.77 -0.07 -28.67
C LEU A 96 -8.26 -0.19 -28.40
N THR A 97 -7.87 -0.48 -27.16
CA THR A 97 -6.45 -0.66 -26.82
C THR A 97 -5.83 -1.84 -27.56
N SER A 98 -6.57 -2.94 -27.72
CA SER A 98 -6.11 -4.09 -28.50
C SER A 98 -5.82 -3.75 -29.97
N ILE A 99 -6.68 -2.96 -30.64
CA ILE A 99 -6.43 -2.53 -32.03
C ILE A 99 -5.23 -1.58 -32.12
N ALA A 100 -5.01 -0.77 -31.09
CA ALA A 100 -3.89 0.16 -31.01
C ALA A 100 -2.58 -0.50 -30.53
N ASP A 101 -2.59 -1.80 -30.26
CA ASP A 101 -1.46 -2.55 -29.68
C ASP A 101 -0.98 -1.98 -28.32
N LEU A 102 -1.90 -1.34 -27.59
CA LEU A 102 -1.65 -0.76 -26.28
C LEU A 102 -1.85 -1.83 -25.20
N HIS A 103 -0.78 -2.11 -24.47
CA HIS A 103 -0.82 -3.10 -23.41
C HIS A 103 -1.27 -2.47 -22.08
N VAL A 104 -2.27 -3.06 -21.43
CA VAL A 104 -2.78 -2.58 -20.13
C VAL A 104 -1.88 -3.09 -19.01
N ILE A 105 -1.34 -2.16 -18.23
CA ILE A 105 -0.42 -2.45 -17.10
C ILE A 105 -1.02 -2.19 -15.73
N GLY A 106 -2.23 -1.62 -15.66
CA GLY A 106 -2.91 -1.41 -14.40
C GLY A 106 -3.91 -0.27 -14.45
N HIS A 107 -4.19 0.28 -13.27
CA HIS A 107 -5.04 1.44 -13.07
C HIS A 107 -4.35 2.42 -12.12
N ALA A 108 -4.71 3.69 -12.20
CA ALA A 108 -4.36 4.70 -11.22
C ALA A 108 -5.60 5.02 -10.39
N ALA A 109 -6.36 6.06 -10.73
CA ALA A 109 -7.72 6.24 -10.21
C ALA A 109 -8.70 5.21 -10.81
N MET A 110 -9.91 5.13 -10.23
CA MET A 110 -10.94 4.19 -10.70
C MET A 110 -11.32 4.37 -12.18
N ASP A 111 -11.26 5.61 -12.68
CA ASP A 111 -11.53 6.01 -14.05
C ASP A 111 -10.28 6.03 -14.95
N GLU A 112 -9.09 5.66 -14.45
CA GLU A 112 -7.84 5.78 -15.20
C GLU A 112 -7.24 4.40 -15.49
N MET A 113 -7.33 3.97 -16.75
CA MET A 113 -6.68 2.74 -17.23
C MET A 113 -5.29 3.07 -17.77
N LEU A 114 -4.27 2.37 -17.26
CA LEU A 114 -2.88 2.63 -17.62
C LEU A 114 -2.40 1.69 -18.72
N VAL A 115 -1.80 2.25 -19.76
CA VAL A 115 -1.27 1.50 -20.90
C VAL A 115 0.16 1.92 -21.26
N GLU A 116 0.97 0.97 -21.73
CA GLU A 116 2.29 1.25 -22.30
C GLU A 116 2.15 1.81 -23.72
N ALA A 117 2.93 2.84 -24.06
CA ALA A 117 2.97 3.40 -25.40
C ALA A 117 4.37 3.84 -25.84
N THR A 118 4.67 3.57 -27.11
CA THR A 118 5.75 4.19 -27.87
C THR A 118 5.15 5.09 -28.97
N PRO A 119 5.97 5.85 -29.74
CA PRO A 119 5.45 6.64 -30.86
C PRO A 119 4.66 5.82 -31.88
N ARG A 120 4.93 4.51 -32.01
CA ARG A 120 4.17 3.60 -32.86
C ARG A 120 2.73 3.43 -32.37
N GLU A 121 2.55 3.06 -31.10
CA GLU A 121 1.21 2.81 -30.54
C GLU A 121 0.37 4.10 -30.48
N ILE A 122 1.00 5.26 -30.28
CA ILE A 122 0.33 6.57 -30.42
C ILE A 122 -0.26 6.74 -31.83
N GLY A 123 0.51 6.44 -32.88
CA GLY A 123 0.04 6.53 -34.27
C GLY A 123 -1.09 5.54 -34.57
N LEU A 124 -0.98 4.31 -34.05
CA LEU A 124 -2.03 3.28 -34.17
C LEU A 124 -3.32 3.70 -33.46
N LEU A 125 -3.22 4.22 -32.23
CA LEU A 125 -4.34 4.74 -31.46
C LEU A 125 -5.03 5.89 -32.19
N SER A 126 -4.27 6.88 -32.66
CA SER A 126 -4.84 8.03 -33.37
C SER A 126 -5.57 7.60 -34.65
N THR A 127 -4.99 6.67 -35.41
CA THR A 127 -5.62 6.09 -36.59
C THR A 127 -6.89 5.34 -36.24
N ALA A 128 -6.88 4.56 -35.15
CA ALA A 128 -8.04 3.82 -34.68
C ALA A 128 -9.19 4.76 -34.28
N VAL A 129 -8.88 5.81 -33.51
CA VAL A 129 -9.83 6.86 -33.10
C VAL A 129 -10.38 7.64 -34.30
N ALA A 130 -9.59 7.86 -35.35
CA ALA A 130 -10.07 8.58 -36.53
C ALA A 130 -10.98 7.71 -37.43
N THR A 131 -10.66 6.43 -37.60
CA THR A 131 -11.20 5.64 -38.74
C THR A 131 -12.13 4.49 -38.34
N ARG A 132 -12.03 3.96 -37.12
CA ARG A 132 -12.76 2.73 -36.76
C ARG A 132 -14.18 3.04 -36.31
N ASN A 133 -15.13 2.27 -36.85
CA ASN A 133 -16.58 2.49 -36.72
C ASN A 133 -17.39 1.23 -36.36
N SER A 134 -16.74 0.12 -36.00
CA SER A 134 -17.49 -1.07 -35.55
C SER A 134 -18.25 -0.76 -34.26
N LYS A 135 -19.39 -1.41 -34.04
CA LYS A 135 -20.24 -1.18 -32.85
C LYS A 135 -19.45 -1.31 -31.54
N VAL A 136 -18.59 -2.33 -31.45
CA VAL A 136 -17.71 -2.56 -30.29
C VAL A 136 -16.74 -1.40 -30.08
N ILE A 137 -16.09 -0.93 -31.15
CA ILE A 137 -15.11 0.16 -31.04
C ILE A 137 -15.80 1.50 -30.75
N ARG A 138 -16.96 1.78 -31.34
CA ARG A 138 -17.74 2.96 -30.98
C ARG A 138 -18.12 2.98 -29.51
N ALA A 139 -18.57 1.85 -28.95
CA ALA A 139 -18.81 1.79 -27.52
C ALA A 139 -17.54 2.02 -26.70
N ASN A 140 -16.42 1.37 -27.05
CA ASN A 140 -15.15 1.60 -26.35
C ASN A 140 -14.72 3.07 -26.42
N LEU A 141 -14.80 3.70 -27.60
CA LEU A 141 -14.54 5.12 -27.78
C LEU A 141 -15.45 5.94 -26.88
N SER A 142 -16.77 5.68 -26.90
CA SER A 142 -17.72 6.46 -26.10
C SER A 142 -17.44 6.47 -24.60
N THR A 143 -16.71 5.47 -24.08
CA THR A 143 -16.27 5.43 -22.66
C THR A 143 -15.08 6.34 -22.36
N VAL A 144 -14.27 6.70 -23.35
CA VAL A 144 -13.03 7.47 -23.16
C VAL A 144 -13.34 8.95 -23.23
N SER A 145 -12.97 9.67 -22.17
CA SER A 145 -13.03 11.14 -22.12
C SER A 145 -11.74 11.77 -22.65
N GLU A 146 -10.58 11.20 -22.31
CA GLU A 146 -9.27 11.78 -22.59
C GLU A 146 -8.17 10.72 -22.57
N VAL A 147 -7.07 10.97 -23.29
CA VAL A 147 -5.82 10.20 -23.18
C VAL A 147 -4.69 11.16 -22.81
N MET A 148 -4.00 10.88 -21.71
CA MET A 148 -2.91 11.70 -21.18
C MET A 148 -1.64 10.87 -21.05
N ALA A 149 -0.47 11.48 -21.22
CA ALA A 149 0.78 10.85 -20.81
C ALA A 149 0.94 10.92 -19.29
N TRP A 150 1.55 9.90 -18.70
CA TRP A 150 1.87 9.86 -17.26
C TRP A 150 3.08 10.76 -16.97
N ASP A 151 2.81 12.05 -16.85
CA ASP A 151 3.80 13.11 -16.73
C ASP A 151 4.27 13.33 -15.28
N ALA A 152 5.02 14.41 -15.05
CA ALA A 152 5.53 14.78 -13.74
C ALA A 152 4.40 15.05 -12.71
N HIS A 153 3.28 15.65 -13.15
CA HIS A 153 2.15 15.94 -12.26
C HIS A 153 1.41 14.67 -11.87
N ALA A 154 1.21 13.73 -12.81
CA ALA A 154 0.54 12.47 -12.55
C ALA A 154 1.25 11.60 -11.50
N LYS A 155 2.58 11.73 -11.37
CA LYS A 155 3.41 11.00 -10.40
C LYS A 155 3.31 11.53 -8.97
N LEU A 156 2.76 12.72 -8.78
CA LEU A 156 2.59 13.33 -7.47
C LEU A 156 1.34 12.78 -6.76
N PRO A 157 1.30 12.84 -5.41
CA PRO A 157 0.08 12.64 -4.64
C PRO A 157 -1.07 13.49 -5.19
N SER A 158 -2.29 12.95 -5.17
CA SER A 158 -3.49 13.60 -5.73
C SER A 158 -3.67 15.05 -5.24
N ALA A 159 -3.42 15.29 -3.95
CA ALA A 159 -3.48 16.61 -3.32
C ALA A 159 -2.49 17.65 -3.90
N LEU A 160 -1.42 17.20 -4.59
CA LEU A 160 -0.38 18.06 -5.14
C LEU A 160 -0.41 18.20 -6.66
N ARG A 161 -1.31 17.49 -7.37
CA ARG A 161 -1.30 17.48 -8.85
C ARG A 161 -1.55 18.86 -9.48
N GLY A 162 -2.17 19.79 -8.74
CA GLY A 162 -2.35 21.20 -9.14
C GLY A 162 -1.42 22.20 -8.44
N ALA A 163 -0.49 21.74 -7.60
CA ALA A 163 0.43 22.61 -6.90
C ALA A 163 1.51 23.15 -7.86
N ASN A 164 2.08 24.31 -7.51
CA ASN A 164 3.24 24.82 -8.23
C ASN A 164 4.49 23.96 -7.91
N PRO A 165 5.53 23.98 -8.78
CA PRO A 165 6.69 23.10 -8.61
C PRO A 165 7.43 23.26 -7.27
N GLU A 166 7.55 24.49 -6.76
CA GLU A 166 8.23 24.75 -5.48
C GLU A 166 7.49 24.12 -4.30
N ALA A 167 6.16 24.28 -4.26
CA ALA A 167 5.31 23.65 -3.25
C ALA A 167 5.34 22.12 -3.34
N SER A 168 5.32 21.56 -4.56
CA SER A 168 5.45 20.12 -4.78
C SER A 168 6.79 19.59 -4.23
N ARG A 169 7.91 20.26 -4.54
CA ARG A 169 9.23 19.85 -4.04
C ARG A 169 9.32 19.96 -2.52
N ALA A 170 8.83 21.05 -1.93
CA ALA A 170 8.81 21.24 -0.49
C ALA A 170 8.00 20.12 0.20
N ASN A 171 6.83 19.78 -0.34
CA ASN A 171 6.02 18.70 0.21
C ASN A 171 6.71 17.34 0.07
N LEU A 172 7.27 17.00 -1.10
CA LEU A 172 8.00 15.75 -1.31
C LEU A 172 9.11 15.55 -0.27
N ARG A 173 9.76 16.64 0.17
CA ARG A 173 10.84 16.61 1.17
C ARG A 173 10.36 16.61 2.62
N ALA A 174 9.06 16.66 2.88
CA ALA A 174 8.51 16.90 4.22
C ALA A 174 8.94 15.86 5.27
N THR A 175 9.15 14.60 4.86
CA THR A 175 9.60 13.53 5.76
C THR A 175 11.11 13.31 5.70
N GLY A 176 11.85 14.08 4.91
CA GLY A 176 13.30 13.93 4.73
C GLY A 176 13.71 12.74 3.84
N ARG A 177 12.78 11.85 3.46
CA ARG A 177 13.03 10.76 2.50
C ARG A 177 11.93 10.68 1.45
N LEU A 178 12.30 10.29 0.23
CA LEU A 178 11.36 10.05 -0.88
C LEU A 178 11.10 8.56 -1.02
N TRP A 179 9.86 8.22 -1.32
CA TRP A 179 9.44 6.88 -1.71
C TRP A 179 9.00 6.89 -3.17
N ILE A 180 9.76 6.17 -4.01
CA ILE A 180 9.60 6.17 -5.46
C ILE A 180 9.24 4.77 -5.92
N LYS A 181 8.09 4.65 -6.60
CA LYS A 181 7.63 3.40 -7.21
C LYS A 181 7.83 3.47 -8.71
N LEU A 182 8.32 2.38 -9.28
CA LEU A 182 8.39 2.18 -10.72
C LEU A 182 7.10 1.52 -11.24
N PHE A 183 6.83 1.70 -12.54
CA PHE A 183 5.87 0.83 -13.23
C PHE A 183 6.40 -0.60 -13.30
N GLY A 184 5.49 -1.56 -13.13
CA GLY A 184 5.73 -2.95 -13.47
C GLY A 184 5.45 -3.17 -14.96
N TYR A 185 6.50 -3.25 -15.75
CA TYR A 185 6.43 -3.56 -17.18
C TYR A 185 6.26 -5.06 -17.39
N ARG A 186 5.56 -5.45 -18.46
CA ARG A 186 5.38 -6.88 -18.78
C ARG A 186 6.66 -7.59 -19.21
N ASN A 187 7.56 -6.84 -19.85
CA ASN A 187 8.82 -7.37 -20.37
C ASN A 187 9.95 -7.13 -19.37
N ASP A 188 10.56 -8.21 -18.88
CA ASP A 188 11.69 -8.16 -17.96
C ASP A 188 12.88 -7.37 -18.51
N VAL A 189 13.09 -7.38 -19.83
CA VAL A 189 14.15 -6.58 -20.49
C VAL A 189 13.84 -5.09 -20.36
N THR A 190 12.58 -4.70 -20.58
CA THR A 190 12.12 -3.31 -20.42
C THR A 190 12.19 -2.90 -18.95
N GLN A 191 11.79 -3.78 -18.04
CA GLN A 191 11.87 -3.54 -16.60
C GLN A 191 13.32 -3.31 -16.15
N ALA A 192 14.24 -4.18 -16.58
CA ALA A 192 15.66 -4.06 -16.29
C ALA A 192 16.27 -2.78 -16.88
N ALA A 193 15.89 -2.40 -18.10
CA ALA A 193 16.31 -1.15 -18.73
C ALA A 193 15.81 0.07 -17.94
N ALA A 194 14.56 0.07 -17.48
CA ALA A 194 14.01 1.15 -16.66
C ALA A 194 14.71 1.30 -15.31
N ILE A 195 15.02 0.18 -14.64
CA ILE A 195 15.79 0.16 -13.39
C ILE A 195 17.19 0.73 -13.63
N ALA A 196 17.93 0.21 -14.62
CA ALA A 196 19.28 0.65 -14.93
C ALA A 196 19.36 2.14 -15.31
N ALA A 197 18.37 2.64 -16.07
CA ALA A 197 18.31 4.04 -16.45
C ALA A 197 17.98 4.97 -15.26
N LEU A 198 17.13 4.53 -14.32
CA LEU A 198 16.90 5.28 -13.09
C LEU A 198 18.15 5.29 -12.20
N ASP A 199 18.83 4.15 -12.04
CA ASP A 199 20.07 4.07 -11.27
C ASP A 199 21.16 5.01 -11.83
N GLU A 200 21.28 5.09 -13.16
CA GLU A 200 22.17 6.04 -13.84
C GLU A 200 21.78 7.48 -13.54
N LEU A 201 20.49 7.81 -13.64
CA LEU A 201 19.98 9.15 -13.35
C LEU A 201 20.31 9.57 -11.91
N LEU A 202 20.03 8.69 -10.94
CA LEU A 202 20.27 8.94 -9.52
C LEU A 202 21.75 9.09 -9.21
N ARG A 203 22.59 8.23 -9.76
CA ARG A 203 24.06 8.30 -9.60
C ARG A 203 24.64 9.57 -10.23
N ALA A 204 24.19 9.95 -11.43
CA ALA A 204 24.61 11.19 -12.07
C ALA A 204 24.18 12.43 -11.25
N GLY A 205 23.00 12.37 -10.64
CA GLY A 205 22.49 13.39 -9.71
C GLY A 205 23.13 13.35 -8.31
N LYS A 206 24.01 12.38 -8.03
CA LYS A 206 24.60 12.11 -6.70
C LYS A 206 23.56 11.92 -5.60
N ALA A 207 22.38 11.41 -5.97
CA ALA A 207 21.34 11.08 -5.01
C ALA A 207 21.81 9.90 -4.14
N THR A 208 21.56 10.00 -2.84
CA THR A 208 21.82 8.94 -1.86
C THR A 208 20.53 8.27 -1.47
N GLY A 209 20.57 6.98 -1.17
CA GLY A 209 19.38 6.21 -0.84
C GLY A 209 19.62 4.72 -0.85
N THR A 210 18.54 3.97 -0.68
CA THR A 210 18.52 2.52 -0.72
C THR A 210 17.37 2.04 -1.61
N THR A 211 17.38 0.76 -1.93
CA THR A 211 16.27 0.10 -2.63
C THR A 211 15.65 -0.94 -1.72
N LEU A 212 14.33 -0.97 -1.64
CA LEU A 212 13.58 -1.99 -0.95
C LEU A 212 13.09 -3.02 -1.97
N PRO A 213 13.66 -4.25 -1.99
CA PRO A 213 13.17 -5.30 -2.88
C PRO A 213 11.74 -5.68 -2.48
N GLN A 214 10.89 -5.90 -3.48
CA GLN A 214 9.49 -6.30 -3.30
C GLN A 214 9.36 -7.80 -3.57
N LEU A 215 8.46 -8.49 -2.87
CA LEU A 215 8.16 -9.89 -3.18
C LEU A 215 7.55 -10.04 -4.59
N LYS A 216 6.81 -9.03 -5.05
CA LYS A 216 6.21 -8.95 -6.38
C LYS A 216 6.40 -7.55 -6.96
N GLY A 217 6.84 -7.48 -8.22
CA GLY A 217 7.03 -6.21 -8.92
C GLY A 217 8.43 -5.61 -8.77
N PRO A 218 8.65 -4.39 -9.31
CA PRO A 218 9.95 -3.74 -9.27
C PRO A 218 10.34 -3.29 -7.85
N PRO A 219 11.64 -3.04 -7.59
CA PRO A 219 12.06 -2.47 -6.33
C PRO A 219 11.45 -1.08 -6.12
N VAL A 220 11.25 -0.75 -4.85
CA VAL A 220 10.94 0.62 -4.41
C VAL A 220 12.26 1.32 -4.12
N TYR A 221 12.38 2.57 -4.51
CA TYR A 221 13.54 3.41 -4.20
C TYR A 221 13.21 4.32 -3.01
N ILE A 222 14.07 4.31 -2.01
CA ILE A 222 14.00 5.17 -0.83
C ILE A 222 15.19 6.13 -0.90
N LEU A 223 14.95 7.38 -1.23
CA LEU A 223 16.02 8.37 -1.41
C LEU A 223 16.07 9.36 -0.26
N ASP A 224 17.27 9.78 0.11
CA ASP A 224 17.45 10.94 0.97
C ASP A 224 16.93 12.19 0.24
N ALA A 225 15.95 12.86 0.84
CA ALA A 225 15.33 14.06 0.32
C ALA A 225 15.98 15.34 0.90
N GLY A 226 17.06 15.20 1.65
CA GLY A 226 17.83 16.28 2.24
C GLY A 226 18.71 17.03 1.23
N VAL A 227 19.76 17.66 1.76
CA VAL A 227 20.62 18.62 1.02
C VAL A 227 21.33 17.97 -0.18
N THR A 228 21.51 16.65 -0.18
CA THR A 228 22.20 15.91 -1.24
C THR A 228 21.38 15.78 -2.51
N LEU A 229 20.05 15.76 -2.43
CA LEU A 229 19.17 15.64 -3.60
C LEU A 229 18.84 17.01 -4.18
N SER A 230 19.50 17.40 -5.27
CA SER A 230 19.24 18.66 -5.96
C SER A 230 17.85 18.70 -6.61
N ASP A 231 17.28 19.90 -6.74
CA ASP A 231 16.00 20.11 -7.42
C ASP A 231 16.03 19.64 -8.88
N ALA A 232 17.15 19.84 -9.57
CA ALA A 232 17.32 19.35 -10.93
C ALA A 232 17.26 17.81 -11.01
N THR A 233 17.80 17.11 -10.00
CA THR A 233 17.72 15.64 -9.94
C THR A 233 16.31 15.20 -9.61
N LEU A 234 15.64 15.86 -8.67
CA LEU A 234 14.24 15.57 -8.33
C LEU A 234 13.30 15.79 -9.53
N ASP A 235 13.47 16.88 -10.25
CA ASP A 235 12.72 17.14 -11.49
C ASP A 235 13.02 16.08 -12.56
N ALA A 236 14.27 15.62 -12.67
CA ALA A 236 14.64 14.55 -13.60
C ALA A 236 13.97 13.21 -13.24
N VAL A 237 13.88 12.88 -11.94
CA VAL A 237 13.13 11.72 -11.45
C VAL A 237 11.64 11.85 -11.79
N LEU A 238 11.04 13.02 -11.56
CA LEU A 238 9.65 13.29 -11.91
C LEU A 238 9.41 13.25 -13.43
N ALA A 239 10.40 13.59 -14.25
CA ALA A 239 10.32 13.48 -15.71
C ALA A 239 10.57 12.05 -16.24
N PHE A 240 11.15 11.15 -15.44
CA PHE A 240 11.56 9.81 -15.88
C PHE A 240 10.35 8.92 -16.22
N PRO A 241 10.24 8.34 -17.43
CA PRO A 241 9.03 7.63 -17.87
C PRO A 241 8.71 6.35 -17.08
N GLY A 242 9.72 5.71 -16.48
CA GLY A 242 9.53 4.49 -15.68
C GLY A 242 8.99 4.73 -14.28
N VAL A 243 9.02 5.96 -13.77
CA VAL A 243 8.50 6.29 -12.43
C VAL A 243 6.98 6.37 -12.50
N ARG A 244 6.33 5.58 -11.63
CA ARG A 244 4.88 5.59 -11.41
C ARG A 244 4.46 6.67 -10.43
N SER A 245 5.14 6.76 -9.31
CA SER A 245 4.80 7.72 -8.25
C SER A 245 6.02 8.13 -7.45
N VAL A 246 6.00 9.36 -6.96
CA VAL A 246 6.96 9.93 -6.01
C VAL A 246 6.15 10.54 -4.88
N LEU A 247 6.41 10.10 -3.65
CA LEU A 247 5.78 10.64 -2.45
C LEU A 247 6.84 10.86 -1.36
N PRO A 248 6.59 11.72 -0.36
CA PRO A 248 7.35 11.66 0.89
C PRO A 248 7.21 10.25 1.45
N GLU A 249 8.29 9.66 1.96
CA GLU A 249 8.20 8.34 2.54
C GLU A 249 7.19 8.35 3.69
N PRO A 250 6.17 7.47 3.67
CA PRO A 250 5.20 7.39 4.74
C PRO A 250 5.86 7.05 6.07
N GLN A 251 5.24 7.49 7.16
CA GLN A 251 5.68 7.20 8.51
C GLN A 251 4.53 6.62 9.34
N ALA A 252 4.87 5.82 10.34
CA ALA A 252 3.95 5.28 11.33
C ALA A 252 4.52 5.42 12.74
N ALA A 253 3.66 5.58 13.72
CA ALA A 253 4.04 5.74 15.11
C ALA A 253 3.14 4.89 16.01
N ALA A 254 3.62 4.64 17.22
CA ALA A 254 2.77 4.24 18.33
C ALA A 254 2.14 5.51 18.91
N ASP A 255 0.84 5.46 19.16
CA ASP A 255 0.13 6.53 19.84
C ASP A 255 -0.70 5.93 20.98
N PRO A 256 -0.19 5.98 22.23
CA PRO A 256 -0.99 5.59 23.38
C PRO A 256 -2.18 6.55 23.47
N GLY A 257 -3.39 6.01 23.30
CA GLY A 257 -4.61 6.78 23.50
C GLY A 257 -4.61 7.46 24.88
N HIS A 258 -5.23 8.64 24.97
CA HIS A 258 -5.25 9.40 26.22
C HIS A 258 -6.28 8.80 27.18
N PRO A 259 -5.88 8.23 28.34
CA PRO A 259 -6.82 7.62 29.26
C PRO A 259 -7.68 8.71 29.92
N ILE A 260 -9.00 8.47 29.97
CA ILE A 260 -9.94 9.35 30.69
C ILE A 260 -9.72 9.25 32.21
N ALA A 261 -9.32 8.07 32.68
CA ALA A 261 -8.94 7.82 34.07
C ALA A 261 -7.85 6.74 34.12
N VAL A 262 -6.91 6.88 35.06
CA VAL A 262 -5.92 5.85 35.36
C VAL A 262 -6.31 5.22 36.68
N GLN A 263 -6.61 3.93 36.66
CA GLN A 263 -6.84 3.14 37.87
C GLN A 263 -5.69 2.15 38.05
N PRO A 264 -5.18 1.94 39.28
CA PRO A 264 -4.24 0.87 39.54
C PRO A 264 -4.92 -0.47 39.27
N ALA A 265 -4.58 -1.10 38.14
CA ALA A 265 -5.08 -2.44 37.84
C ALA A 265 -4.50 -3.44 38.84
N GLY A 266 -5.37 -4.26 39.43
CA GLY A 266 -4.94 -5.42 40.21
C GLY A 266 -4.47 -6.52 39.28
N SER A 267 -3.20 -6.52 38.91
CA SER A 267 -2.68 -7.55 38.02
C SER A 267 -2.71 -8.94 38.67
N THR A 268 -3.01 -9.95 37.86
CA THR A 268 -2.91 -11.37 38.20
C THR A 268 -1.70 -12.05 37.60
N PHE A 269 -0.66 -11.30 37.16
CA PHE A 269 0.59 -11.84 36.61
C PHE A 269 1.04 -13.09 37.38
N GLU A 270 0.88 -14.27 36.77
CA GLU A 270 1.49 -15.47 37.34
C GLU A 270 3.00 -15.26 37.26
N ARG A 271 3.71 -15.33 38.39
CA ARG A 271 5.18 -15.14 38.39
C ARG A 271 5.91 -16.15 37.49
N ASN A 272 5.27 -17.28 37.21
CA ASN A 272 5.81 -18.33 36.37
C ASN A 272 4.77 -18.69 35.30
N PRO A 273 4.85 -18.13 34.08
CA PRO A 273 3.94 -18.50 33.02
C PRO A 273 4.08 -20.00 32.69
N PRO A 274 2.98 -20.66 32.27
CA PRO A 274 3.03 -22.03 31.79
C PRO A 274 4.13 -22.24 30.74
N ALA A 275 4.80 -23.39 30.79
CA ALA A 275 5.89 -23.70 29.85
C ALA A 275 5.39 -23.84 28.41
N ASP A 276 4.12 -24.21 28.24
CA ASP A 276 3.40 -24.37 26.98
C ASP A 276 2.54 -23.15 26.61
N ALA A 277 2.64 -22.04 27.35
CA ALA A 277 1.97 -20.80 26.99
C ALA A 277 2.38 -20.37 25.57
N PRO A 278 1.42 -20.02 24.70
CA PRO A 278 1.71 -19.61 23.34
C PRO A 278 2.56 -18.33 23.35
N ILE A 279 3.36 -18.16 22.30
CA ILE A 279 4.21 -16.97 22.13
C ILE A 279 3.56 -16.06 21.09
N VAL A 280 3.41 -14.79 21.45
CA VAL A 280 3.02 -13.70 20.55
C VAL A 280 4.21 -12.76 20.42
N ALA A 281 4.58 -12.42 19.19
CA ALA A 281 5.55 -11.37 18.95
C ALA A 281 4.86 -10.00 19.09
N VAL A 282 5.50 -9.08 19.82
CA VAL A 282 5.04 -7.70 19.97
C VAL A 282 6.07 -6.82 19.29
N PHE A 283 5.74 -6.34 18.09
CA PHE A 283 6.57 -5.40 17.35
C PHE A 283 6.15 -3.97 17.72
N ASP A 284 6.92 -3.34 18.59
CA ASP A 284 6.57 -2.07 19.24
C ASP A 284 7.85 -1.32 19.67
N THR A 285 7.71 -0.41 20.62
CA THR A 285 8.76 0.40 21.25
C THR A 285 9.60 -0.35 22.30
N GLY A 286 9.32 -1.64 22.51
CA GLY A 286 10.05 -2.53 23.42
C GLY A 286 9.45 -2.65 24.81
N VAL A 287 9.86 -3.67 25.55
CA VAL A 287 9.49 -3.87 26.97
C VAL A 287 10.57 -3.32 27.90
N HIS A 288 10.15 -2.52 28.87
CA HIS A 288 11.09 -1.88 29.81
C HIS A 288 11.81 -2.95 30.67
N PRO A 289 13.15 -2.99 30.72
CA PRO A 289 13.89 -4.02 31.46
C PRO A 289 13.57 -4.08 32.97
N ALA A 290 13.16 -2.95 33.56
CA ALA A 290 12.76 -2.88 34.96
C ALA A 290 11.30 -3.32 35.23
N ALA A 291 10.54 -3.77 34.22
CA ALA A 291 9.18 -4.27 34.39
C ALA A 291 9.17 -5.68 35.01
N THR A 292 9.51 -5.79 36.30
CA THR A 292 9.76 -7.08 36.98
C THR A 292 8.57 -8.02 37.01
N LEU A 293 7.34 -7.50 36.93
CA LEU A 293 6.12 -8.31 36.87
C LEU A 293 5.93 -8.98 35.50
N LEU A 294 6.32 -8.29 34.43
CA LEU A 294 6.20 -8.75 33.05
C LEU A 294 7.41 -9.59 32.62
N ALA A 295 8.59 -9.35 33.20
CA ALA A 295 9.83 -10.02 32.83
C ALA A 295 9.75 -11.57 32.72
N PRO A 296 9.06 -12.31 33.61
CA PRO A 296 8.91 -13.76 33.45
C PRO A 296 8.12 -14.20 32.21
N TRP A 297 7.27 -13.33 31.68
CA TRP A 297 6.46 -13.55 30.47
C TRP A 297 7.19 -13.18 29.18
N VAL A 298 8.29 -12.41 29.26
CA VAL A 298 9.14 -12.11 28.10
C VAL A 298 10.05 -13.31 27.83
N SER A 299 9.75 -14.02 26.75
CA SER A 299 10.49 -15.22 26.33
C SER A 299 11.85 -14.89 25.68
N SER A 300 11.94 -13.74 25.02
CA SER A 300 13.10 -13.28 24.25
C SER A 300 12.88 -11.86 23.78
N THR A 301 13.97 -11.13 23.54
CA THR A 301 13.96 -9.74 23.07
C THR A 301 14.85 -9.60 21.83
N GLU A 302 14.39 -8.82 20.85
CA GLU A 302 15.16 -8.37 19.71
C GLU A 302 15.03 -6.84 19.58
N THR A 303 16.17 -6.14 19.57
CA THR A 303 16.21 -4.67 19.60
C THR A 303 16.86 -4.11 18.33
N PHE A 304 16.12 -3.27 17.62
CA PHE A 304 16.56 -2.57 16.41
C PHE A 304 16.79 -1.07 16.64
N ILE A 305 16.20 -0.53 17.70
CA ILE A 305 16.24 0.91 18.03
C ILE A 305 17.36 1.17 19.02
N THR A 306 18.00 2.33 18.90
CA THR A 306 19.04 2.74 19.85
C THR A 306 18.41 3.19 21.18
N ASP A 307 19.16 3.09 22.28
CA ASP A 307 18.65 3.46 23.61
C ASP A 307 18.13 4.91 23.67
N VAL A 308 18.71 5.84 22.91
CA VAL A 308 18.31 7.26 22.92
C VAL A 308 16.99 7.52 22.18
N ASP A 309 16.63 6.64 21.25
CA ASP A 309 15.40 6.75 20.45
C ASP A 309 14.26 5.88 21.02
N THR A 310 14.55 5.10 22.06
CA THR A 310 13.62 4.13 22.64
C THR A 310 12.80 4.73 23.79
N ASN A 311 11.48 4.58 23.72
CA ASN A 311 10.57 4.82 24.84
C ASN A 311 9.71 3.57 25.09
N TYR A 312 10.08 2.77 26.09
CA TYR A 312 9.45 1.48 26.40
C TYR A 312 8.00 1.56 26.92
N GLU A 313 7.43 2.75 27.11
CA GLU A 313 6.11 2.93 27.72
C GLU A 313 5.01 2.19 26.94
N HIS A 314 4.89 2.46 25.64
CA HIS A 314 3.84 1.86 24.81
C HIS A 314 4.01 0.34 24.65
N GLY A 315 5.22 -0.12 24.38
CA GLY A 315 5.53 -1.54 24.19
C GLY A 315 5.32 -2.34 25.49
N THR A 316 5.65 -1.76 26.65
CA THR A 316 5.35 -2.38 27.95
C THR A 316 3.85 -2.50 28.19
N MET A 317 3.05 -1.48 27.85
CA MET A 317 1.59 -1.54 27.97
C MET A 317 1.00 -2.64 27.07
N VAL A 318 1.39 -2.68 25.80
CA VAL A 318 0.91 -3.70 24.84
C VAL A 318 1.32 -5.11 25.29
N ALA A 319 2.59 -5.32 25.63
CA ALA A 319 3.09 -6.62 26.08
C ALA A 319 2.42 -7.09 27.39
N SER A 320 2.07 -6.15 28.29
CA SER A 320 1.34 -6.47 29.51
C SER A 320 -0.06 -7.03 29.24
N LEU A 321 -0.77 -6.50 28.24
CA LEU A 321 -2.08 -7.00 27.83
C LEU A 321 -1.98 -8.37 27.15
N VAL A 322 -0.93 -8.61 26.37
CA VAL A 322 -0.67 -9.94 25.78
C VAL A 322 -0.44 -11.00 26.87
N ALA A 323 0.23 -10.62 27.96
CA ALA A 323 0.51 -11.51 29.08
C ALA A 323 -0.69 -11.71 30.02
N ASP A 324 -1.47 -10.68 30.34
CA ASP A 324 -2.57 -10.76 31.30
C ASP A 324 -3.74 -9.79 30.98
N ALA A 325 -4.39 -9.96 29.84
CA ALA A 325 -5.51 -9.11 29.42
C ALA A 325 -6.64 -9.09 30.46
N ARG A 326 -7.08 -10.25 30.97
CA ARG A 326 -8.20 -10.32 31.92
C ARG A 326 -7.82 -9.70 33.27
N GLY A 327 -6.62 -9.95 33.80
CA GLY A 327 -6.19 -9.35 35.06
C GLY A 327 -6.08 -7.84 35.02
N LEU A 328 -5.56 -7.30 33.91
CA LEU A 328 -5.44 -5.86 33.72
C LEU A 328 -6.77 -5.15 33.44
N ASN A 329 -7.84 -5.90 33.16
CA ASN A 329 -9.20 -5.39 32.93
C ASN A 329 -10.18 -5.91 34.00
N GLU A 330 -9.79 -5.82 35.28
CA GLU A 330 -10.67 -6.08 36.45
C GLU A 330 -11.35 -7.46 36.45
N GLN A 331 -10.70 -8.48 35.90
CA GLN A 331 -11.25 -9.83 35.76
C GLN A 331 -12.51 -9.90 34.87
N ASP A 332 -12.71 -8.96 33.94
CA ASP A 332 -13.84 -8.95 33.04
C ASP A 332 -13.90 -10.26 32.22
N ALA A 333 -15.07 -10.90 32.26
CA ALA A 333 -15.31 -12.19 31.65
C ALA A 333 -15.19 -12.17 30.12
N SER A 334 -15.27 -11.00 29.49
CA SER A 334 -15.15 -10.77 28.05
C SER A 334 -13.73 -11.00 27.54
N PHE A 335 -12.72 -10.90 28.41
CA PHE A 335 -11.33 -11.20 28.07
C PHE A 335 -10.98 -12.68 28.32
N PRO A 336 -10.10 -13.27 27.50
CA PRO A 336 -9.65 -14.65 27.69
C PRO A 336 -8.85 -14.79 28.98
N ILE A 337 -8.93 -15.97 29.61
CA ILE A 337 -8.12 -16.33 30.78
C ILE A 337 -6.67 -16.66 30.37
N THR A 338 -6.47 -17.09 29.12
CA THR A 338 -5.17 -17.51 28.62
C THR A 338 -4.25 -16.31 28.38
N GLY A 339 -3.16 -16.24 29.15
CA GLY A 339 -2.04 -15.34 28.88
C GLY A 339 -1.06 -15.93 27.84
N CYS A 340 -0.37 -15.05 27.12
CA CYS A 340 0.67 -15.43 26.16
C CYS A 340 2.04 -14.95 26.62
N ARG A 341 3.08 -15.74 26.35
CA ARG A 341 4.47 -15.26 26.45
C ARG A 341 4.73 -14.26 25.33
N VAL A 342 5.59 -13.29 25.60
CA VAL A 342 5.95 -12.23 24.66
C VAL A 342 7.31 -12.52 24.04
N HIS A 343 7.40 -12.43 22.72
CA HIS A 343 8.66 -12.15 22.05
C HIS A 343 8.70 -10.64 21.78
N ASP A 344 9.52 -9.93 22.53
CA ASP A 344 9.60 -8.47 22.51
C ASP A 344 10.46 -8.04 21.32
N VAL A 345 9.89 -7.30 20.38
CA VAL A 345 10.61 -6.75 19.23
C VAL A 345 10.55 -5.23 19.33
N CYS A 346 11.63 -4.64 19.85
CA CYS A 346 11.81 -3.19 19.91
C CYS A 346 12.22 -2.70 18.51
N GLY A 347 11.21 -2.44 17.68
CA GLY A 347 11.35 -2.12 16.25
C GLY A 347 10.80 -0.74 15.86
N LEU A 348 10.17 -0.03 16.80
CA LEU A 348 9.54 1.27 16.61
C LEU A 348 10.23 2.33 17.48
N GLU A 349 10.58 3.45 16.87
CA GLU A 349 11.07 4.64 17.57
C GLU A 349 9.99 5.22 18.49
N SER A 350 10.41 5.99 19.50
CA SER A 350 9.51 6.82 20.33
C SER A 350 8.79 7.92 19.53
N SER A 351 9.31 8.23 18.34
CA SER A 351 8.72 9.15 17.37
C SER A 351 8.18 8.37 16.17
N SER A 352 7.81 9.06 15.10
CA SER A 352 7.36 8.41 13.87
C SER A 352 8.52 7.68 13.17
N ALA A 353 8.32 6.39 12.93
CA ALA A 353 9.20 5.54 12.18
C ALA A 353 8.86 5.60 10.69
N HIS A 354 9.88 5.58 9.84
CA HIS A 354 9.66 5.46 8.40
C HIS A 354 9.26 4.03 8.01
N ILE A 355 8.30 3.90 7.08
CA ILE A 355 7.77 2.60 6.66
C ILE A 355 8.86 1.69 6.08
N GLY A 356 9.83 2.21 5.32
CA GLY A 356 10.90 1.40 4.76
C GLY A 356 11.76 0.72 5.82
N ASP A 357 12.06 1.43 6.91
CA ASP A 357 12.85 0.88 8.02
C ASP A 357 12.03 -0.15 8.81
N LEU A 358 10.75 0.13 9.05
CA LEU A 358 9.85 -0.83 9.69
C LEU A 358 9.74 -2.13 8.91
N ILE A 359 9.62 -2.06 7.59
CA ILE A 359 9.58 -3.24 6.73
C ILE A 359 10.87 -4.05 6.85
N GLN A 360 12.04 -3.38 6.84
CA GLN A 360 13.33 -4.08 6.97
C GLN A 360 13.48 -4.77 8.33
N ARG A 361 13.17 -4.07 9.42
CA ARG A 361 13.21 -4.61 10.78
C ARG A 361 12.24 -5.77 10.95
N LEU A 362 11.01 -5.64 10.45
CA LEU A 362 9.99 -6.68 10.52
C LEU A 362 10.41 -7.93 9.72
N ARG A 363 10.93 -7.76 8.50
CA ARG A 363 11.48 -8.87 7.69
C ARG A 363 12.58 -9.63 8.43
N GLN A 364 13.48 -8.91 9.08
CA GLN A 364 14.55 -9.51 9.86
C GLN A 364 14.01 -10.27 11.09
N ALA A 365 13.12 -9.66 11.87
CA ALA A 365 12.52 -10.27 13.05
C ALA A 365 11.76 -11.57 12.69
N LEU A 366 10.98 -11.55 11.60
CA LEU A 366 10.28 -12.74 11.09
C LEU A 366 11.25 -13.86 10.69
N ALA A 367 12.34 -13.51 10.00
CA ALA A 367 13.35 -14.47 9.59
C ALA A 367 14.07 -15.10 10.80
N ASN A 368 14.26 -14.33 11.87
CA ASN A 368 14.90 -14.79 13.10
C ASN A 368 13.99 -15.70 13.94
N ARG A 369 12.67 -15.48 13.90
CA ARG A 369 11.68 -16.25 14.68
C ARG A 369 10.57 -16.88 13.82
N PRO A 370 10.91 -17.81 12.91
CA PRO A 370 9.94 -18.50 12.07
C PRO A 370 9.06 -19.49 12.86
N ASP A 371 9.35 -19.70 14.15
CA ASP A 371 8.55 -20.47 15.10
C ASP A 371 7.28 -19.73 15.56
N ILE A 372 7.30 -18.39 15.58
CA ILE A 372 6.21 -17.56 16.08
C ILE A 372 5.18 -17.29 14.97
N ARG A 373 3.90 -17.52 15.27
CA ARG A 373 2.81 -17.45 14.29
C ARG A 373 1.91 -16.22 14.41
N VAL A 374 1.94 -15.51 15.53
CA VAL A 374 1.09 -14.34 15.77
C VAL A 374 1.97 -13.14 16.08
N TRP A 375 1.78 -12.06 15.34
CA TRP A 375 2.57 -10.84 15.42
C TRP A 375 1.63 -9.66 15.62
N ASN A 376 1.76 -8.98 16.76
CA ASN A 376 1.01 -7.79 17.10
C ASN A 376 1.80 -6.53 16.69
N LEU A 377 1.14 -5.65 15.94
CA LEU A 377 1.66 -4.35 15.52
C LEU A 377 0.68 -3.25 15.99
N SER A 378 0.96 -2.66 17.15
CA SER A 378 0.14 -1.58 17.71
C SER A 378 0.64 -0.22 17.23
N LEU A 379 0.59 0.00 15.92
CA LEU A 379 1.07 1.23 15.28
C LEU A 379 0.05 1.73 14.25
N GLY A 380 0.12 3.03 13.94
CA GLY A 380 -0.73 3.66 12.95
C GLY A 380 -0.01 4.77 12.19
N ALA A 381 -0.51 5.11 11.01
CA ALA A 381 -0.08 6.30 10.27
C ALA A 381 -0.95 7.50 10.68
N PRO A 382 -0.41 8.73 10.71
CA PRO A 382 -1.16 9.94 11.10
C PRO A 382 -2.24 10.33 10.08
N SER A 383 -2.23 9.75 8.88
CA SER A 383 -3.19 10.02 7.82
C SER A 383 -3.58 8.73 7.11
N GLY A 384 -4.86 8.62 6.74
CA GLY A 384 -5.37 7.53 5.92
C GLY A 384 -4.77 7.52 4.50
N VAL A 385 -4.90 6.37 3.85
CA VAL A 385 -4.53 6.17 2.44
C VAL A 385 -5.64 6.72 1.52
N GLY A 386 -5.28 7.13 0.30
CA GLY A 386 -6.25 7.56 -0.72
C GLY A 386 -7.19 6.43 -1.16
N ASP A 387 -8.34 6.78 -1.75
CA ASP A 387 -9.36 5.79 -2.18
C ASP A 387 -8.91 4.91 -3.36
N ASP A 388 -7.76 5.25 -3.95
CA ASP A 388 -7.17 4.67 -5.14
C ASP A 388 -6.04 3.67 -4.83
N GLY A 389 -5.81 3.33 -3.55
CA GLY A 389 -4.75 2.41 -3.18
C GLY A 389 -4.87 1.76 -1.80
N PHE A 390 -3.85 0.95 -1.48
CA PHE A 390 -3.60 0.40 -0.16
C PHE A 390 -2.29 0.98 0.36
N SER A 391 -2.12 1.07 1.69
CA SER A 391 -0.85 1.54 2.25
C SER A 391 0.30 0.57 1.89
N GLU A 392 1.52 1.12 1.81
CA GLU A 392 2.71 0.33 1.48
C GLU A 392 3.00 -0.74 2.54
N LEU A 393 2.77 -0.40 3.82
CA LEU A 393 2.90 -1.37 4.91
C LEU A 393 1.88 -2.49 4.79
N ALA A 394 0.60 -2.20 4.49
CA ALA A 394 -0.43 -3.23 4.35
C ALA A 394 -0.09 -4.23 3.23
N GLN A 395 0.34 -3.74 2.06
CA GLN A 395 0.77 -4.59 0.94
C GLN A 395 1.93 -5.51 1.34
N GLU A 396 2.88 -5.00 2.12
CA GLU A 396 4.02 -5.79 2.60
C GLU A 396 3.60 -6.81 3.66
N LEU A 397 2.72 -6.43 4.60
CA LEU A 397 2.18 -7.35 5.61
C LEU A 397 1.44 -8.53 4.96
N ASP A 398 0.64 -8.28 3.92
CA ASP A 398 0.00 -9.36 3.14
C ASP A 398 1.04 -10.30 2.53
N ALA A 399 2.09 -9.76 1.93
CA ALA A 399 3.14 -10.55 1.30
C ALA A 399 3.94 -11.39 2.34
N LEU A 400 4.20 -10.82 3.52
CA LEU A 400 4.88 -11.51 4.62
C LEU A 400 4.00 -12.57 5.27
N CYS A 401 2.69 -12.31 5.39
CA CYS A 401 1.70 -13.26 5.87
C CYS A 401 1.70 -14.52 5.00
N ASP A 402 1.61 -14.34 3.67
CA ASP A 402 1.68 -15.44 2.69
C ASP A 402 3.02 -16.19 2.74
N HIS A 403 4.13 -15.47 2.89
CA HIS A 403 5.47 -16.07 2.86
C HIS A 403 5.81 -16.87 4.12
N TYR A 404 5.55 -16.31 5.30
CA TYR A 404 5.94 -16.90 6.60
C TYR A 404 4.81 -17.72 7.25
N GLY A 405 3.57 -17.62 6.75
CA GLY A 405 2.40 -18.27 7.35
C GLY A 405 2.10 -17.74 8.75
N VAL A 406 2.18 -16.43 8.92
CA VAL A 406 1.95 -15.71 10.18
C VAL A 406 0.65 -14.91 10.13
N LEU A 407 0.05 -14.66 11.28
CA LEU A 407 -1.08 -13.76 11.45
C LEU A 407 -0.60 -12.43 12.03
N PHE A 408 -0.79 -11.35 11.29
CA PHE A 408 -0.62 -10.00 11.82
C PHE A 408 -1.92 -9.52 12.47
N VAL A 409 -1.81 -9.00 13.69
CA VAL A 409 -2.87 -8.27 14.40
C VAL A 409 -2.43 -6.81 14.46
N VAL A 410 -3.18 -5.94 13.80
CA VAL A 410 -2.80 -4.53 13.62
C VAL A 410 -3.88 -3.64 14.22
N ALA A 411 -3.48 -2.58 14.90
CA ALA A 411 -4.42 -1.59 15.44
C ALA A 411 -5.22 -0.92 14.31
N ALA A 412 -6.52 -0.67 14.54
CA ALA A 412 -7.39 0.00 13.56
C ALA A 412 -7.09 1.50 13.43
N GLY A 413 -6.38 2.09 14.39
CA GLY A 413 -6.12 3.52 14.52
C GLY A 413 -7.00 4.17 15.59
N ASN A 414 -6.55 5.32 16.09
CA ASN A 414 -7.26 6.12 17.08
C ASN A 414 -8.08 7.20 16.37
N TYR A 415 -9.39 7.25 16.60
CA TYR A 415 -10.22 8.36 16.11
C TYR A 415 -10.05 9.56 17.05
N LEU A 416 -9.52 10.66 16.50
CA LEU A 416 -9.18 11.86 17.28
C LEU A 416 -10.28 12.93 17.24
N ASP A 417 -11.18 12.85 16.27
CA ASP A 417 -12.24 13.82 16.08
C ASP A 417 -13.51 13.43 16.84
N GLU A 418 -14.34 14.41 17.21
CA GLU A 418 -15.67 14.17 17.79
C GLU A 418 -16.75 14.74 16.83
N PRO A 419 -17.96 14.17 16.78
CA PRO A 419 -18.42 13.03 17.57
C PRO A 419 -17.87 11.70 17.05
N ARG A 420 -17.57 10.77 17.96
CA ARG A 420 -17.32 9.38 17.59
C ARG A 420 -18.53 8.78 16.89
N ARG A 421 -18.28 8.01 15.84
CA ARG A 421 -19.33 7.27 15.12
C ARG A 421 -20.01 6.27 16.06
N GLY A 422 -21.32 6.39 16.24
CA GLY A 422 -22.12 5.43 17.00
C GLY A 422 -22.27 4.09 16.27
N TRP A 423 -22.61 3.03 17.01
CA TRP A 423 -23.07 1.76 16.44
C TRP A 423 -24.49 1.43 16.93
N PRO A 424 -25.47 1.22 16.03
CA PRO A 424 -25.38 1.36 14.57
C PRO A 424 -25.11 2.82 14.14
N CYS A 425 -24.51 3.00 12.96
CA CYS A 425 -24.23 4.33 12.43
C CYS A 425 -25.55 5.01 12.04
N GLU A 426 -26.02 5.96 12.84
CA GLU A 426 -27.26 6.68 12.57
C GLU A 426 -27.06 7.89 11.64
N ASP A 427 -25.83 8.41 11.55
CA ASP A 427 -25.48 9.60 10.78
C ASP A 427 -24.58 9.29 9.57
N THR A 428 -24.58 10.20 8.59
CA THR A 428 -23.64 10.21 7.47
C THR A 428 -22.47 11.13 7.82
N PHE A 429 -21.36 10.57 8.27
CA PHE A 429 -20.14 11.32 8.55
C PHE A 429 -19.26 11.42 7.30
N THR A 430 -18.49 12.51 7.19
CA THR A 430 -17.51 12.74 6.11
C THR A 430 -16.17 12.04 6.34
N ASP A 431 -15.97 11.42 7.50
CA ASP A 431 -14.79 10.64 7.85
C ASP A 431 -14.82 9.27 7.15
N ARG A 432 -13.62 8.75 6.82
CA ARG A 432 -13.43 7.57 5.95
C ARG A 432 -13.30 6.25 6.72
N ILE A 433 -13.98 6.09 7.86
CA ILE A 433 -13.98 4.81 8.61
C ILE A 433 -14.98 3.83 8.02
#